data_AF-A0A967IWI1-F1
#
_entry.id   AF-A0A967IWI1-F1
#
_cell.length_a   1.000
_cell.length_b   1.000
_cell.length_c   1.000
_cell.angle_alpha   90.00
_cell.angle_beta   90.00
_cell.angle_gamma   90.00
#
_symmetry.space_group_name_H-M   'P 1'
#
loop_
_entity.id
_entity.type
_entity.pdbx_description
1 polymer ?
#
loop_
_entity_poly.entity_id
_entity_poly.type
_entity_poly.pdbx_seq_one_letter_code
_entity_poly.pdbx_strand_id
1 'polypeptide(L)' 'MPDPISVVTLGCEFPERLHPVSRLFLDAFLEGRMSAAEFQRFFSLPNSDYIPLAECLVRLFSG' A
#
# COMPACT_ATOMS: atom_id res chain seq x y z
N MET A 1 7.15 -25.81 -21.09
CA MET A 1 7.01 -24.41 -20.64
C MET A 1 5.85 -24.39 -19.66
N PRO A 2 6.06 -24.25 -18.35
CA PRO A 2 4.95 -23.98 -17.44
C PRO A 2 4.52 -22.52 -17.59
N ASP A 3 3.21 -22.31 -17.63
CA ASP A 3 2.50 -21.04 -17.81
C ASP A 3 2.84 -19.99 -16.74
N PRO A 4 2.82 -18.68 -17.06
CA PRO A 4 3.01 -17.61 -16.09
C PRO A 4 1.72 -17.38 -15.31
N ILE A 5 1.24 -18.40 -14.57
CA ILE A 5 0.47 -18.11 -13.37
C ILE A 5 1.50 -17.65 -12.35
N SER A 6 1.93 -16.39 -12.53
CA SER A 6 2.67 -15.62 -11.55
C SER A 6 1.86 -15.67 -10.27
N VAL A 7 2.33 -16.50 -9.35
CA VAL A 7 2.02 -16.58 -7.94
C VAL A 7 1.15 -15.40 -7.49
N VAL A 8 -0.18 -15.61 -7.44
CA VAL A 8 -1.10 -14.73 -6.72
C VAL A 8 -0.79 -14.92 -5.24
N THR A 9 0.30 -14.29 -4.82
CA THR A 9 0.55 -13.97 -3.43
C THR A 9 -0.33 -12.74 -3.20
N LEU A 10 -1.23 -12.78 -2.23
CA LEU A 10 -2.08 -11.65 -1.83
C LEU A 10 -1.20 -10.50 -1.30
N GLY A 11 -0.49 -9.83 -2.20
CA GLY A 11 0.54 -8.85 -1.89
C GLY A 11 0.35 -7.66 -2.80
N CYS A 12 0.16 -6.51 -2.19
CA CYS A 12 -0.02 -5.26 -2.92
C CYS A 12 1.20 -4.96 -3.79
N GLU A 13 0.98 -4.43 -4.98
CA GLU A 13 2.06 -4.07 -5.88
C GLU A 13 2.77 -2.81 -5.37
N PHE A 14 4.04 -2.96 -4.98
CA PHE A 14 4.87 -1.85 -4.54
C PHE A 14 5.68 -1.28 -5.72
N PRO A 15 5.83 0.06 -5.79
CA PRO A 15 6.77 0.67 -6.73
C PRO A 15 8.20 0.28 -6.37
N GLU A 16 9.12 0.34 -7.33
CA GLU A 16 10.56 0.11 -7.08
C GLU A 16 11.12 1.02 -5.98
N ARG A 17 10.61 2.26 -5.89
CA ARG A 17 10.93 3.22 -4.84
C ARG A 17 9.67 3.90 -4.33
N LEU A 18 9.37 3.68 -3.06
CA LEU A 18 8.32 4.40 -2.37
C LEU A 18 8.82 5.77 -1.91
N HIS A 19 8.02 6.82 -2.14
CA HIS A 19 8.35 8.15 -1.66
C HIS A 19 8.54 8.17 -0.12
N PRO A 20 9.56 8.86 0.43
CA PRO A 20 9.85 8.83 1.88
C PRO A 20 8.66 9.24 2.75
N VAL A 21 7.87 10.23 2.30
CA VAL A 21 6.65 10.65 3.01
C VAL A 21 5.58 9.55 3.03
N SER A 22 5.38 8.85 1.90
CA SER A 22 4.45 7.71 1.85
C SER A 22 4.92 6.55 2.72
N ARG A 23 6.25 6.37 2.87
CA ARG A 23 6.82 5.40 3.82
C ARG A 23 6.49 5.75 5.26
N LEU A 24 6.58 7.02 5.66
CA LEU A 24 6.20 7.46 7.01
C LEU A 24 4.73 7.16 7.32
N PHE A 25 3.82 7.40 6.36
CA PHE A 25 2.40 7.09 6.54
C PHE A 25 2.13 5.58 6.60
N LEU A 26 2.86 4.79 5.81
CA LEU A 26 2.80 3.33 5.89
C LEU A 26 3.23 2.83 7.28
N ASP A 27 4.36 3.30 7.79
CA ASP A 27 4.85 2.89 9.11
C ASP A 27 3.84 3.28 10.20
N ALA A 28 3.29 4.50 10.17
CA ALA A 28 2.26 4.95 11.11
C ALA A 28 0.96 4.13 11.05
N PHE A 29 0.54 3.70 9.85
CA PHE A 29 -0.62 2.84 9.66
C PHE A 29 -0.38 1.43 10.22
N LEU A 30 0.79 0.83 9.94
CA LEU A 30 1.16 -0.49 10.43
C LEU A 30 1.35 -0.53 11.95
N GLU A 31 1.78 0.58 12.56
CA GLU A 31 1.87 0.73 14.02
C GLU A 31 0.51 1.01 14.70
N GLY A 32 -0.58 1.14 13.92
CA GLY A 32 -1.91 1.46 14.44
C GLY A 32 -2.06 2.90 14.94
N ARG A 33 -1.14 3.80 14.59
CA ARG A 33 -1.17 5.23 14.94
C ARG A 33 -1.98 6.08 13.96
N MET A 34 -2.45 5.48 12.87
CA MET A 34 -3.22 6.13 11.80
C MET A 34 -4.39 5.24 11.38
N SER A 35 -5.58 5.82 11.20
CA SER A 35 -6.75 5.07 10.71
C SER A 35 -6.62 4.74 9.21
N ALA A 36 -7.35 3.73 8.75
CA ALA A 36 -7.39 3.37 7.32
C ALA A 36 -7.84 4.54 6.43
N ALA A 37 -8.82 5.34 6.88
CA ALA A 37 -9.32 6.49 6.12
C ALA A 37 -8.29 7.62 6.04
N GLU A 38 -7.52 7.86 7.09
CA GLU A 38 -6.41 8.82 7.06
C GLU A 38 -5.27 8.31 6.17
N PHE A 39 -4.90 7.03 6.31
CA PHE A 39 -3.87 6.41 5.50
C PHE A 39 -4.16 6.53 4.00
N GLN A 40 -5.39 6.18 3.56
CA GLN A 40 -5.80 6.30 2.15
C GLN A 40 -5.69 7.73 1.62
N ARG A 41 -5.97 8.73 2.46
CA ARG A 41 -5.88 10.14 2.06
C ARG A 41 -4.43 10.60 1.93
N PHE A 42 -3.59 10.27 2.90
CA PHE A 42 -2.24 10.85 3.01
C PHE A 42 -1.17 10.07 2.23
N PHE A 43 -1.27 8.74 2.15
CA PHE A 43 -0.26 7.89 1.51
C PHE A 43 -0.03 8.25 0.04
N SER A 44 -1.09 8.62 -0.66
CA SER A 44 -1.08 8.91 -2.11
C SER A 44 -0.97 10.40 -2.45
N LEU A 45 -0.83 11.30 -1.47
CA LEU A 45 -0.62 12.72 -1.75
C LEU A 45 0.67 13.02 -2.52
N PRO A 46 1.81 12.37 -2.21
CA PRO A 46 3.05 12.64 -2.95
C PRO A 46 3.02 12.09 -4.37
N ASN A 47 2.23 11.04 -4.62
CA ASN A 47 2.03 10.44 -5.92
C ASN A 47 0.67 9.73 -5.99
N SER A 48 -0.20 10.19 -6.88
CA SER A 48 -1.54 9.60 -7.09
C SER A 48 -1.49 8.16 -7.60
N ASP A 49 -0.39 7.72 -8.22
CA ASP A 49 -0.22 6.32 -8.65
C ASP A 49 -0.19 5.34 -7.47
N TYR A 50 -0.08 5.85 -6.24
CA TYR A 50 -0.12 5.05 -5.02
C TYR A 50 -1.54 4.77 -4.52
N ILE A 51 -2.60 5.32 -5.14
CA ILE A 51 -4.00 5.06 -4.75
C ILE A 51 -4.32 3.56 -4.75
N PRO A 52 -4.04 2.77 -5.82
CA PRO A 52 -4.33 1.34 -5.83
C PRO A 52 -3.58 0.57 -4.74
N LEU A 53 -2.34 0.99 -4.46
CA LEU A 53 -1.53 0.42 -3.39
C LEU A 53 -2.12 0.73 -2.00
N ALA A 54 -2.56 1.97 -1.76
CA ALA A 54 -3.22 2.36 -0.51
C ALA A 54 -4.48 1.55 -0.25
N GLU A 55 -5.32 1.39 -1.27
CA GLU A 55 -6.54 0.59 -1.19
C GLU A 55 -6.24 -0.88 -0.91
N CYS A 56 -5.24 -1.45 -1.57
CA CYS A 56 -4.82 -2.82 -1.33
C CYS A 56 -4.31 -3.02 0.10
N LEU A 57 -3.46 -2.13 0.61
CA LEU A 57 -2.89 -2.24 1.96
C LEU A 57 -3.97 -2.15 3.04
N VAL A 58 -4.95 -1.27 2.89
CA VAL A 58 -6.09 -1.22 3.81
C VAL A 58 -6.86 -2.54 3.79
N ARG A 59 -7.17 -3.11 2.63
CA ARG A 59 -7.86 -4.40 2.55
C ARG A 59 -7.06 -5.53 3.18
N LEU A 60 -5.73 -5.49 3.06
CA LEU A 60 -4.84 -6.51 3.61
C LEU A 60 -4.72 -6.45 5.13
N PHE A 61 -4.73 -5.26 5.72
CA PHE A 61 -4.46 -5.06 7.16
C PHE A 61 -5.70 -4.69 7.99
N SER A 62 -6.84 -4.40 7.36
CA SER A 62 -8.11 -4.09 8.04
C SER A 62 -9.20 -5.15 7.84
N GLY A 63 -8.87 -6.29 7.22
CA GLY A 63 -9.71 -7.50 7.15
C GLY A 63 -9.31 -8.52 8.20
#